data_AF-A0A7W0SUI4-F1
#
_entry.id   AF-A0A7W0SUI4-F1
#
_cell.length_a   1.000
_cell.length_b   1.000
_cell.length_c   1.000
_cell.angle_alpha   90.00
_cell.angle_beta   90.00
_cell.angle_gamma   90.00
#
_symmetry.space_group_name_H-M   'P 1'
#
loop_
_entity.id
_entity.type
_entity.pdbx_description
1 polymer ?
#
loop_
_entity_poly.entity_id
_entity_poly.type
_entity_poly.pdbx_seq_one_letter_code
_entity_poly.pdbx_strand_id
1 'polypeptide(L)'
;MSPASLLEQFDRDGAVAETGAEALEGLDSRGGFLRKVGVGAGALLGAGALAGAFPRIANAQIPASDIAILNFALTLEYLEAEFYAEAVAQNKVGGGATRRFALVVANHEASHVKFLKGVLGSK
;
A
#
# COMPACT_ATOMS: atom_id res chain seq x y z
N MET A 1 -19.70 16.44 5.29
CA MET A 1 -18.51 16.50 6.16
C MET A 1 -17.29 16.51 5.25
N SER A 2 -16.43 17.52 5.33
CA SER A 2 -15.28 17.62 4.43
C SER A 2 -14.17 16.65 4.89
N PRO A 3 -13.32 16.13 3.99
CA PRO A 3 -12.18 15.30 4.36
C PRO A 3 -11.24 15.99 5.38
N ALA A 4 -11.11 17.32 5.28
CA ALA A 4 -10.36 18.15 6.22
C ALA A 4 -10.89 18.02 7.66
N SER A 5 -12.21 17.99 7.83
CA SER A 5 -12.86 17.87 9.15
C SER A 5 -12.74 16.47 9.79
N LEU A 6 -12.40 15.44 9.02
CA LEU A 6 -12.12 14.09 9.54
C LEU A 6 -10.68 13.98 10.03
N LEU A 7 -9.71 14.47 9.25
CA LEU A 7 -8.31 14.47 9.65
C LEU A 7 -8.08 15.25 10.94
N GLU A 8 -8.65 16.45 11.09
CA GLU A 8 -8.56 17.22 12.34
C GLU A 8 -9.17 16.51 13.56
N GLN A 9 -10.19 15.65 13.38
CA GLN A 9 -10.80 14.94 14.50
C GLN A 9 -9.95 13.75 14.98
N PHE A 10 -9.26 13.08 14.06
CA PHE A 10 -8.49 11.86 14.35
C PHE A 10 -6.99 12.12 14.56
N ASP A 11 -6.45 13.21 14.02
CA ASP A 11 -5.04 13.60 14.10
C ASP A 11 -4.86 14.79 15.04
N ARG A 12 -5.27 14.63 16.30
CA ARG A 12 -5.30 15.72 17.29
C ARG A 12 -3.93 16.33 17.58
N ASP A 13 -2.87 15.54 17.49
CA ASP A 13 -1.49 15.97 17.68
C ASP A 13 -0.79 16.33 16.36
N GLY A 14 -1.46 16.16 15.23
CA GLY A 14 -0.92 16.47 13.91
C GLY A 14 0.15 15.50 13.42
N ALA A 15 0.38 14.38 14.12
CA ALA A 15 1.45 13.45 13.81
C ALA A 15 1.30 12.84 12.41
N VAL A 16 0.07 12.57 11.97
CA VAL A 16 -0.21 12.02 10.63
C VAL A 16 -0.02 13.07 9.55
N ALA A 17 -0.46 14.31 9.79
CA ALA A 17 -0.28 15.45 8.89
C ALA A 17 1.21 15.83 8.76
N GLU A 18 1.94 15.87 9.87
CA GLU A 18 3.38 16.15 9.93
C GLU A 18 4.16 15.05 9.22
N THR A 19 3.90 13.78 9.54
CA THR A 19 4.55 12.65 8.87
C THR A 19 4.24 12.63 7.36
N GLY A 20 3.02 13.01 6.97
CA GLY A 20 2.62 13.14 5.56
C GLY A 20 3.33 14.29 4.84
N ALA A 21 3.50 15.44 5.51
CA ALA A 21 4.24 16.59 4.99
C ALA A 21 5.74 16.29 4.87
N GLU A 22 6.36 15.68 5.88
CA GLU A 22 7.74 15.20 5.83
C GLU A 22 7.97 14.14 4.73
N ALA A 23 6.99 13.25 4.52
CA ALA A 23 7.03 12.27 3.44
C ALA A 23 6.87 12.91 2.05
N LEU A 24 6.29 14.12 1.94
CA LEU A 24 6.25 14.91 0.72
C LEU A 24 7.57 15.67 0.47
N GLU A 25 8.30 16.05 1.52
CA GLU A 25 9.63 16.68 1.40
C GLU A 25 10.76 15.67 1.13
N GLY A 26 10.68 14.44 1.65
CA GLY A 26 11.75 13.44 1.57
C GLY A 26 11.90 12.65 0.26
N LEU A 27 11.29 13.09 -0.84
CA LEU A 27 11.18 12.31 -2.10
C LEU A 27 12.53 12.03 -2.79
N ASP A 28 13.58 12.73 -2.39
CA ASP A 28 14.92 12.61 -2.97
C ASP A 28 15.69 11.38 -2.46
N SER A 29 15.12 10.61 -1.52
CA SER A 29 15.77 9.45 -0.92
C SER A 29 14.91 8.18 -0.94
N ARG A 30 15.58 7.02 -1.02
CA ARG A 30 14.96 5.69 -0.94
C ARG A 30 14.10 5.52 0.33
N GLY A 31 14.58 6.04 1.46
CA GLY A 31 13.87 5.99 2.74
C GLY A 31 12.61 6.87 2.75
N GLY A 32 12.64 8.03 2.11
CA GLY A 32 11.47 8.90 1.98
C GLY A 32 10.39 8.29 1.09
N PHE A 33 10.77 7.62 0.01
CA PHE A 33 9.82 6.84 -0.81
C PHE A 33 9.15 5.71 0.00
N LEU A 34 9.93 4.91 0.74
CA LEU A 34 9.40 3.81 1.55
C LEU A 34 8.53 4.31 2.73
N ARG A 35 8.94 5.40 3.40
CA ARG A 35 8.14 6.07 4.45
C ARG A 35 6.81 6.57 3.90
N LYS A 36 6.79 7.11 2.68
CA LYS A 36 5.57 7.54 1.99
C LYS A 36 4.65 6.37 1.61
N VAL A 37 5.20 5.25 1.15
CA VAL A 37 4.41 4.04 0.84
C VAL A 37 3.82 3.43 2.12
N GLY A 38 4.60 3.35 3.21
CA GLY A 38 4.12 2.83 4.50
C GLY A 38 3.06 3.70 5.17
N VAL A 39 3.24 5.02 5.17
CA VAL A 39 2.27 5.98 5.74
C VAL A 39 1.04 6.12 4.84
N GLY A 40 1.24 6.06 3.52
CA GLY A 40 0.15 5.99 2.55
C GLY A 40 -0.73 4.77 2.78
N ALA A 41 -0.16 3.56 2.85
CA ALA A 41 -0.90 2.33 3.11
C ALA A 41 -1.70 2.36 4.43
N GLY A 42 -1.15 2.95 5.49
CA GLY A 42 -1.83 3.09 6.79
C GLY A 42 -2.99 4.08 6.81
N ALA A 43 -2.96 5.12 5.98
CA ALA A 43 -4.03 6.12 5.88
C ALA A 43 -5.12 5.77 4.83
N LEU A 44 -4.96 4.68 4.08
CA LEU A 44 -5.75 4.34 2.88
C LEU A 44 -7.03 3.53 3.14
N LEU A 45 -7.85 3.92 4.13
CA LEU A 45 -9.26 3.46 4.19
C LEU A 45 -10.20 4.21 3.21
N GLY A 46 -9.67 4.94 2.22
CA GLY A 46 -10.46 5.71 1.26
C GLY A 46 -9.83 5.78 -0.12
N ALA A 47 -10.02 4.75 -0.94
CA ALA A 47 -9.41 4.57 -2.26
C ALA A 47 -9.81 5.59 -3.35
N GLY A 48 -10.63 6.62 -3.05
CA GLY A 48 -11.15 7.56 -4.07
C GLY A 48 -10.40 8.90 -4.18
N ALA A 49 -9.80 9.39 -3.10
CA ALA A 49 -9.39 10.80 -3.03
C ALA A 49 -7.94 11.07 -3.48
N LEU A 50 -7.11 10.04 -3.66
CA LEU A 50 -5.67 10.21 -3.93
C LEU A 50 -5.23 9.90 -5.36
N ALA A 51 -6.14 9.52 -6.27
CA ALA A 51 -5.81 9.37 -7.69
C ALA A 51 -5.24 10.66 -8.32
N GLY A 52 -5.53 11.83 -7.72
CA GLY A 52 -4.99 13.14 -8.14
C GLY A 52 -3.93 13.76 -7.20
N ALA A 53 -3.64 13.16 -6.05
CA ALA A 53 -2.77 13.75 -5.02
C ALA A 53 -1.37 13.10 -4.94
N PHE A 54 -1.17 11.95 -5.58
CA PHE A 54 0.17 11.52 -5.91
C PHE A 54 0.62 12.36 -7.11
N PRO A 55 1.66 13.22 -7.00
CA PRO A 55 2.36 13.64 -8.21
C PRO A 55 2.70 12.33 -8.91
N ARG A 56 2.27 12.18 -10.17
CA ARG A 56 2.61 11.00 -10.95
C ARG A 56 4.10 10.81 -10.72
N ILE A 57 4.49 9.69 -10.10
CA ILE A 57 5.88 9.24 -10.10
C ILE A 57 6.13 8.76 -11.54
N ALA A 58 5.96 9.68 -12.50
CA ALA A 58 6.04 9.44 -13.92
C ALA A 58 7.47 9.72 -14.42
N ASN A 59 8.25 10.50 -13.66
CA ASN A 59 9.55 11.00 -14.11
C ASN A 59 10.73 10.68 -13.18
N ALA A 60 10.51 10.02 -12.04
CA ALA A 60 11.62 9.50 -11.24
C ALA A 60 12.06 8.16 -11.82
N GLN A 61 13.29 8.10 -12.33
CA GLN A 61 13.84 6.87 -12.87
C GLN A 61 14.17 5.92 -11.72
N ILE A 62 13.26 4.98 -11.46
CA ILE A 62 13.46 3.90 -10.48
C ILE A 62 14.78 3.17 -10.84
N PRO A 63 15.77 3.10 -9.93
CA PRO A 63 17.00 2.38 -10.18
C PRO A 63 16.74 0.92 -10.56
N ALA A 64 17.56 0.35 -11.44
CA ALA A 64 17.42 -1.05 -11.86
C ALA A 64 17.50 -2.03 -10.67
N SER A 65 18.29 -1.71 -9.64
CA SER A 65 18.33 -2.48 -8.38
C SER A 65 16.97 -2.52 -7.67
N ASP A 66 16.26 -1.39 -7.69
CA ASP A 66 15.01 -1.24 -6.96
C ASP A 66 13.88 -1.90 -7.77
N ILE A 67 13.95 -1.87 -9.10
CA ILE A 67 13.08 -2.67 -9.99
C ILE A 67 13.25 -4.17 -9.70
N ALA A 68 14.47 -4.66 -9.51
CA ALA A 68 14.70 -6.07 -9.19
C ALA A 68 14.08 -6.45 -7.83
N ILE A 69 14.22 -5.60 -6.81
CA ILE A 69 13.59 -5.80 -5.49
C ILE A 69 12.06 -5.80 -5.61
N LEU A 70 11.48 -4.86 -6.37
CA LEU A 70 10.04 -4.78 -6.55
C LEU A 70 9.47 -5.97 -7.35
N ASN A 71 10.21 -6.51 -8.33
CA ASN A 71 9.82 -7.73 -9.02
C ASN A 71 9.91 -8.97 -8.12
N PHE A 72 10.92 -9.03 -7.25
CA PHE A 72 11.00 -10.09 -6.24
C PHE A 72 9.81 -10.02 -5.28
N ALA A 73 9.50 -8.83 -4.75
CA ALA A 73 8.31 -8.61 -3.92
C ALA A 73 7.03 -9.02 -4.67
N LEU A 74 6.84 -8.58 -5.92
CA LEU A 74 5.66 -8.95 -6.73
C LEU A 74 5.51 -10.47 -6.87
N THR A 75 6.62 -11.20 -6.96
CA THR A 75 6.58 -12.67 -7.01
C THR A 75 6.06 -13.27 -5.71
N LEU A 76 6.47 -12.73 -4.56
CA LEU A 76 5.95 -13.15 -3.25
C LEU A 76 4.46 -12.82 -3.11
N GLU A 77 4.05 -11.62 -3.50
CA GLU A 77 2.64 -11.21 -3.41
C GLU A 77 1.72 -12.11 -4.26
N TYR A 78 2.16 -12.56 -5.44
CA TYR A 78 1.40 -13.54 -6.23
C TYR A 78 1.28 -14.89 -5.50
N LEU A 79 2.36 -15.37 -4.91
CA LEU A 79 2.34 -16.62 -4.14
C LEU A 79 1.36 -16.51 -2.97
N GLU A 80 1.40 -15.42 -2.22
CA GLU A 80 0.57 -15.20 -1.04
C GLU A 80 -0.90 -14.97 -1.41
N ALA A 81 -1.17 -14.19 -2.47
CA ALA A 81 -2.52 -13.96 -2.97
C ALA A 81 -3.21 -15.28 -3.36
N GLU A 82 -2.55 -16.12 -4.15
CA GLU A 82 -3.09 -17.43 -4.54
C GLU A 82 -3.21 -18.36 -3.33
N PHE A 83 -2.22 -18.37 -2.43
CA PHE A 83 -2.25 -19.20 -1.23
C PHE A 83 -3.46 -18.87 -0.34
N TYR A 84 -3.70 -17.61 -0.01
CA TYR A 84 -4.82 -17.22 0.85
C TYR A 84 -6.16 -17.32 0.14
N ALA A 85 -6.24 -17.03 -1.16
CA ALA A 85 -7.45 -17.23 -1.95
C ALA A 85 -7.87 -18.71 -1.93
N GLU A 86 -6.95 -19.63 -2.21
CA GLU A 86 -7.19 -21.07 -2.16
C GLU A 86 -7.52 -21.54 -0.74
N ALA A 87 -6.78 -21.07 0.26
CA ALA A 87 -7.01 -21.46 1.64
C ALA A 87 -8.42 -21.07 2.13
N VAL A 88 -8.92 -19.89 1.75
CA VAL A 88 -10.28 -19.42 2.01
C VAL A 88 -11.31 -20.21 1.20
N ALA A 89 -11.09 -20.40 -0.10
CA ALA A 89 -12.03 -21.08 -0.99
C ALA A 89 -12.25 -22.54 -0.60
N GLN A 90 -11.18 -23.24 -0.23
CA GLN A 90 -11.21 -24.63 0.20
C GLN A 90 -11.57 -24.80 1.70
N ASN A 91 -11.88 -23.72 2.41
CA ASN A 91 -12.17 -23.73 3.86
C ASN A 91 -11.04 -24.38 4.70
N LYS A 92 -9.77 -24.25 4.25
CA LYS A 92 -8.58 -24.80 4.93
C LYS A 92 -8.17 -23.97 6.14
N VAL A 93 -8.60 -22.72 6.22
CA VAL A 93 -8.30 -21.76 7.31
C VAL A 93 -9.35 -21.78 8.42
N GLY A 94 -9.73 -22.97 8.89
CA GLY A 94 -10.64 -23.14 10.04
C GLY A 94 -11.88 -22.23 10.02
N GLY A 95 -12.33 -21.82 11.19
CA GLY A 95 -13.47 -20.90 11.35
C GLY A 95 -13.14 -19.67 12.20
N GLY A 96 -14.13 -18.82 12.43
CA GLY A 96 -14.03 -17.71 13.38
C GLY A 96 -12.94 -16.69 13.03
N ALA A 97 -12.06 -16.39 13.98
CA ALA A 97 -11.04 -15.36 13.84
C ALA A 97 -10.02 -15.67 12.74
N THR A 98 -9.57 -16.92 12.62
CA THR A 98 -8.59 -17.35 11.62
C THR A 98 -9.10 -17.14 10.20
N ARG A 99 -10.36 -17.51 9.94
CA ARG A 99 -10.98 -17.28 8.63
C ARG A 99 -11.14 -15.80 8.32
N ARG A 100 -11.51 -14.98 9.32
CA ARG A 100 -11.58 -13.51 9.13
C ARG A 100 -10.22 -12.92 8.81
N PHE A 101 -9.17 -13.36 9.51
CA PHE A 101 -7.80 -12.94 9.22
C PHE A 101 -7.41 -13.32 7.79
N ALA A 102 -7.60 -14.59 7.39
CA ALA A 102 -7.26 -15.05 6.05
C ALA A 102 -8.00 -14.26 4.94
N LEU A 103 -9.25 -13.88 5.16
CA LEU A 103 -10.01 -13.03 4.22
C LEU A 103 -9.42 -11.62 4.11
N VAL A 104 -9.02 -11.02 5.23
CA VAL A 104 -8.39 -9.69 5.24
C VAL A 104 -7.06 -9.74 4.49
N VAL A 105 -6.23 -10.74 4.77
CA VAL A 105 -4.94 -10.92 4.12
C VAL A 105 -5.11 -11.16 2.63
N ALA A 106 -6.02 -12.06 2.20
CA ALA A 106 -6.29 -12.28 0.78
C ALA A 106 -6.64 -10.97 0.02
N ASN A 107 -7.39 -10.07 0.65
CA ASN A 107 -7.72 -8.77 0.06
C ASN A 107 -6.52 -7.80 0.04
N HIS A 108 -5.64 -7.86 1.04
CA HIS A 108 -4.40 -7.09 1.06
C HIS A 108 -3.47 -7.52 -0.07
N GLU A 109 -3.20 -8.82 -0.21
CA GLU A 109 -2.25 -9.30 -1.21
C GLU A 109 -2.73 -9.01 -2.64
N ALA A 110 -4.03 -9.15 -2.90
CA ALA A 110 -4.62 -8.71 -4.17
C ALA A 110 -4.40 -7.20 -4.44
N SER A 111 -4.49 -6.38 -3.39
CA SER A 111 -4.23 -4.93 -3.47
C SER A 111 -2.75 -4.62 -3.68
N HIS A 112 -1.85 -5.35 -3.03
CA HIS A 112 -0.41 -5.25 -3.20
C HIS A 112 0.01 -5.63 -4.63
N VAL A 113 -0.49 -6.74 -5.18
CA VAL A 113 -0.28 -7.13 -6.59
C VAL A 113 -0.70 -5.99 -7.52
N LYS A 114 -1.89 -5.43 -7.34
CA LYS A 114 -2.38 -4.32 -8.17
C LYS A 114 -1.48 -3.09 -8.06
N PHE A 115 -1.05 -2.75 -6.85
CA PHE A 115 -0.16 -1.63 -6.59
C PHE A 115 1.21 -1.83 -7.25
N LEU A 116 1.87 -2.96 -7.00
CA LEU A 116 3.19 -3.27 -7.54
C LEU A 116 3.18 -3.32 -9.08
N LYS A 117 2.14 -3.91 -9.69
CA LYS A 117 1.96 -3.85 -11.15
C LYS A 117 1.81 -2.41 -11.66
N GLY A 118 1.12 -1.54 -10.90
CA GLY A 118 1.00 -0.12 -11.22
C GLY A 118 2.32 0.64 -11.12
N VAL A 119 3.13 0.36 -10.11
CA VAL A 119 4.45 0.98 -9.91
C VAL A 119 5.47 0.49 -10.95
N LEU A 120 5.47 -0.81 -11.26
CA LEU A 120 6.37 -1.43 -12.23
C LEU A 120 5.98 -1.08 -13.67
N GLY A 121 4.69 -0.92 -13.98
CA GLY A 121 4.23 -0.55 -15.31
C GLY A 121 4.77 -1.51 -16.39
N SER A 122 5.36 -0.95 -17.46
CA SER A 122 6.01 -1.70 -18.55
C SER A 122 7.54 -1.79 -18.40
N LYS A 123 8.07 -1.59 -17.19
CA LYS A 123 9.52 -1.61 -16.94
C LYS A 123 10.12 -3.01 -16.97
#